data_AF-A0A2E4QSY0-F1
#
_entry.id   AF-A0A2E4QSY0-F1
#
_cell.length_a   1.000
_cell.length_b   1.000
_cell.length_c   1.000
_cell.angle_alpha   90.00
_cell.angle_beta   90.00
_cell.angle_gamma   90.00
#
_symmetry.space_group_name_H-M   'P 1'
#
loop_
_entity.id
_entity.type
_entity.pdbx_description
1 polymer ?
#
loop_
_entity_poly.entity_id
_entity_poly.type
_entity_poly.pdbx_seq_one_letter_code
_entity_poly.pdbx_strand_id
1 'polypeptide(L)'
;MDKADWLTQPGVAIYAAPNGRVIEVVEHAGRAEDLGAVWRWREARRFGATHAYFRKSQDGLQRSGELVDLASGLHPVCGMNSTVNEMDHLPHAA
;
A
#
# COMPACT_ATOMS: atom_id res chain seq x y z
N MET A 1 8.15 4.03 -21.70
CA MET A 1 7.96 4.35 -20.28
C MET A 1 8.81 3.34 -19.53
N ASP A 2 10.08 3.68 -19.38
CA ASP A 2 11.09 2.91 -18.65
C ASP A 2 10.55 2.44 -17.30
N LYS A 3 11.04 1.27 -16.87
CA LYS A 3 10.73 0.60 -15.59
C LYS A 3 10.35 1.64 -14.54
N ALA A 4 9.14 1.53 -14.00
CA ALA A 4 8.59 2.51 -13.08
C ALA A 4 9.51 2.68 -11.86
N ASP A 5 10.38 3.68 -11.91
CA ASP A 5 11.48 3.95 -10.97
C ASP A 5 11.00 4.10 -9.52
N TRP A 6 9.71 4.39 -9.33
CA TRP A 6 9.08 4.48 -8.03
C TRP A 6 8.91 3.12 -7.33
N LEU A 7 8.85 2.00 -8.07
CA LEU A 7 8.69 0.66 -7.49
C LEU A 7 9.92 0.19 -6.69
N THR A 8 11.09 0.76 -6.98
CA THR A 8 12.35 0.42 -6.30
C THR A 8 12.68 1.39 -5.18
N GLN A 9 11.81 2.36 -4.89
CA GLN A 9 12.06 3.41 -3.91
C GLN A 9 11.20 3.24 -2.66
N PRO A 10 11.72 3.59 -1.47
CA PRO A 10 10.94 3.55 -0.26
C PRO A 10 9.95 4.71 -0.23
N GLY A 11 8.70 4.45 0.15
CA GLY A 11 7.66 5.47 0.18
C GLY A 11 6.26 4.90 0.36
N VAL A 12 5.25 5.74 0.11
CA VAL A 12 3.83 5.36 0.17
C VAL A 12 3.24 5.52 -1.23
N ALA A 13 2.50 4.50 -1.68
CA ALA A 13 1.75 4.54 -2.93
C ALA A 13 0.25 4.57 -2.68
N ILE A 14 -0.45 5.35 -3.49
CA ILE A 14 -1.91 5.41 -3.54
C ILE A 14 -2.34 4.91 -4.92
N TYR A 15 -3.16 3.87 -4.95
CA TYR A 15 -3.76 3.36 -6.17
C TYR A 15 -5.18 3.89 -6.30
N ALA A 16 -5.51 4.51 -7.44
CA ALA A 16 -6.78 5.19 -7.63
C ALA A 16 -7.42 4.86 -8.98
N ALA A 17 -8.76 4.84 -8.97
CA ALA A 17 -9.58 4.74 -10.16
C ALA A 17 -9.80 6.14 -10.80
N PRO A 18 -10.23 6.22 -12.08
CA PRO A 18 -10.41 7.50 -12.78
C PRO A 18 -11.43 8.45 -12.13
N ASN A 19 -12.36 7.91 -11.36
CA ASN A 19 -13.41 8.67 -10.68
C ASN A 19 -12.97 9.24 -9.31
N GLY A 20 -11.67 9.17 -8.99
CA GLY A 20 -11.13 9.64 -7.71
C GLY A 20 -11.28 8.65 -6.55
N ARG A 21 -11.86 7.47 -6.77
CA ARG A 21 -11.95 6.44 -5.74
C ARG A 21 -10.58 5.83 -5.47
N VAL A 22 -10.14 5.86 -4.21
CA VAL A 22 -8.89 5.24 -3.78
C VAL A 22 -9.12 3.74 -3.58
N ILE A 23 -8.39 2.93 -4.32
CA ILE A 23 -8.48 1.48 -4.28
C ILE A 23 -7.65 0.95 -3.11
N GLU A 24 -6.41 1.39 -2.95
CA GLU A 24 -5.51 0.90 -1.92
C GLU A 24 -4.46 1.97 -1.58
N VAL A 25 -4.00 1.98 -0.33
CA VAL A 25 -2.83 2.74 0.12
C VAL A 25 -1.82 1.74 0.67
N VAL A 26 -0.58 1.78 0.19
CA VAL A 26 0.43 0.76 0.51
C VAL A 26 1.79 1.38 0.81
N GLU A 27 2.52 0.79 1.75
CA GLU A 27 3.93 1.11 1.99
C GLU A 27 4.82 0.32 1.02
N HIS A 28 5.84 0.99 0.48
CA HIS A 28 6.94 0.41 -0.30
C HIS A 28 8.22 0.54 0.50
N ALA A 29 8.92 -0.59 0.68
CA ALA A 29 10.20 -0.62 1.38
C ALA A 29 11.38 -0.22 0.47
N GLY A 30 11.17 -0.13 -0.85
CA GLY A 30 12.19 0.31 -1.80
C GLY A 30 13.31 -0.71 -2.04
N ARG A 31 12.95 -1.99 -2.22
CA ARG A 31 13.92 -3.02 -2.61
C ARG A 31 14.01 -3.09 -4.13
N ALA A 32 15.22 -3.31 -4.65
CA ALA A 32 15.48 -3.39 -6.10
C ALA A 32 14.64 -4.47 -6.82
N GLU A 33 14.15 -5.47 -6.06
CA GLU A 33 13.32 -6.57 -6.52
C GLU A 33 12.03 -6.71 -5.70
N ASP A 34 11.34 -5.61 -5.42
CA ASP A 34 10.05 -5.66 -4.74
C ASP A 34 8.96 -6.22 -5.68
N LEU A 35 8.93 -7.54 -5.84
CA LEU A 35 7.88 -8.25 -6.58
C LEU A 35 6.50 -8.03 -5.93
N GLY A 36 6.46 -7.76 -4.61
CA GLY A 36 5.25 -7.42 -3.89
C GLY A 36 4.63 -6.12 -4.41
N ALA A 37 5.44 -5.10 -4.65
CA ALA A 37 5.01 -3.84 -5.28
C ALA A 37 4.38 -4.04 -6.66
N VAL A 38 4.97 -4.91 -7.49
CA VAL A 38 4.43 -5.26 -8.81
C VAL A 38 3.10 -6.00 -8.69
N TRP A 39 3.01 -6.93 -7.73
CA TRP A 39 1.77 -7.69 -7.52
C TRP A 39 0.63 -6.80 -7.00
N ARG A 40 0.89 -5.99 -5.97
CA ARG A 40 -0.09 -5.03 -5.43
C ARG A 40 -0.63 -4.11 -6.51
N TRP A 41 0.25 -3.59 -7.38
CA TRP A 41 -0.20 -2.78 -8.51
C TRP A 41 -1.10 -3.58 -9.47
N ARG A 42 -0.72 -4.81 -9.83
CA ARG A 42 -1.57 -5.66 -10.68
C ARG A 42 -2.91 -6.00 -10.02
N GLU A 43 -2.94 -6.26 -8.73
CA GLU A 43 -4.17 -6.51 -7.97
C GLU A 43 -5.06 -5.27 -7.93
N ALA A 44 -4.52 -4.10 -7.58
CA ALA A 44 -5.27 -2.85 -7.59
C ALA A 44 -5.90 -2.56 -8.96
N ARG A 45 -5.19 -2.86 -10.06
CA ARG A 45 -5.75 -2.73 -11.42
C ARG A 45 -6.96 -3.66 -11.66
N ARG A 46 -7.01 -4.84 -11.05
CA ARG A 46 -8.20 -5.73 -11.11
C ARG A 46 -9.42 -5.11 -10.41
N PHE A 47 -9.18 -4.29 -9.39
CA PHE A 47 -10.21 -3.52 -8.70
C PHE A 47 -10.50 -2.15 -9.35
N GLY A 48 -9.96 -1.90 -10.55
CA GLY A 48 -10.24 -0.69 -11.32
C GLY A 48 -9.26 0.46 -11.11
N ALA A 49 -8.14 0.25 -10.40
CA ALA A 49 -7.09 1.25 -10.33
C ALA A 49 -6.48 1.48 -11.72
N THR A 50 -6.33 2.74 -12.10
CA THR A 50 -5.69 3.15 -13.36
C THR A 50 -4.51 4.10 -13.12
N HIS A 51 -4.44 4.71 -11.93
CA HIS A 51 -3.39 5.63 -11.55
C HIS A 51 -2.69 5.14 -10.27
N ALA A 52 -1.38 5.38 -10.20
CA ALA A 52 -0.57 5.20 -9.01
C ALA A 52 0.12 6.53 -8.69
N TYR A 53 -0.10 7.06 -7.49
CA TYR A 53 0.62 8.21 -6.96
C TYR A 53 1.62 7.71 -5.94
N PHE A 54 2.83 8.27 -5.96
CA PHE A 54 3.91 7.82 -5.08
C PHE A 54 4.57 8.99 -4.39
N ARG A 55 4.70 8.90 -3.07
CA ARG A 55 5.47 9.82 -2.25
C ARG A 55 6.70 9.08 -1.71
N LYS A 56 7.89 9.56 -2.05
CA LYS A 56 9.16 9.05 -1.50
C LYS A 56 9.24 9.37 0.00
N SER A 57 9.61 8.38 0.80
CA SER A 57 9.91 8.57 2.22
C SER A 57 10.84 7.47 2.71
N GLN A 58 12.02 7.83 3.19
CA GLN A 58 13.06 6.87 3.58
C GLN A 58 12.92 6.43 5.05
N ASP A 59 12.33 7.25 5.90
CA ASP A 59 12.12 6.94 7.31
C ASP A 59 10.92 6.00 7.49
N GLY A 60 11.14 4.85 8.14
CA GLY A 60 10.12 3.83 8.28
C GLY A 60 8.97 4.23 9.20
N LEU A 61 9.27 4.93 10.29
CA LEU A 61 8.23 5.38 11.24
C LEU A 61 7.35 6.44 10.60
N GLN A 62 7.96 7.38 9.88
CA GLN A 62 7.24 8.39 9.11
C GLN A 62 6.38 7.77 8.02
N ARG A 63 6.89 6.79 7.25
CA ARG A 63 6.10 6.07 6.25
C ARG A 63 4.87 5.40 6.84
N SER A 64 5.04 4.68 7.95
CA SER A 64 3.93 3.99 8.60
C SER A 64 2.89 4.98 9.15
N GLY A 65 3.33 6.11 9.69
CA GLY A 65 2.44 7.20 10.10
C GLY A 65 1.64 7.79 8.93
N GLU A 66 2.30 8.05 7.80
CA GLU A 66 1.66 8.54 6.57
C GLU A 66 0.67 7.53 5.99
N LEU A 67 1.02 6.25 6.01
CA LEU A 67 0.15 5.17 5.56
C LEU A 67 -1.17 5.17 6.37
N VAL A 68 -1.08 5.25 7.69
CA VAL A 68 -2.25 5.28 8.59
C VAL A 68 -3.09 6.54 8.37
N ASP A 69 -2.45 7.71 8.29
CA ASP A 69 -3.13 8.99 8.03
C ASP A 69 -3.89 8.97 6.69
N LEU A 70 -3.21 8.57 5.61
CA LEU A 70 -3.80 8.50 4.28
C LEU A 70 -4.93 7.48 4.20
N ALA A 71 -4.77 6.30 4.80
CA ALA A 71 -5.85 5.31 4.80
C ALA A 71 -7.06 5.77 5.61
N SER A 72 -6.84 6.46 6.73
CA SER A 72 -7.92 7.04 7.52
C SER A 72 -8.65 8.16 6.79
N GLY A 73 -7.94 9.02 6.06
CA GLY A 73 -8.54 10.16 5.35
C GLY A 73 -9.16 9.82 4.01
N LEU A 74 -8.61 8.83 3.29
CA LEU A 74 -9.01 8.50 1.91
C LEU A 74 -9.95 7.30 1.80
N HIS A 75 -10.12 6.53 2.89
CA HIS A 75 -11.01 5.36 2.96
C HIS A 75 -10.83 4.39 1.78
N PRO A 76 -9.64 3.77 1.63
CA PRO A 76 -9.36 2.85 0.53
C PRO A 76 -10.33 1.66 0.53
N VAL A 77 -10.69 1.22 -0.68
CA VAL A 77 -11.61 0.09 -0.90
C VAL A 77 -11.02 -1.23 -0.39
N CYS A 78 -9.77 -1.48 -0.74
CA CYS A 78 -8.97 -2.56 -0.22
C CYS A 78 -8.34 -2.05 1.09
N GLY A 79 -8.95 -2.43 2.21
CA GLY A 79 -8.50 -2.04 3.55
C GLY A 79 -7.27 -2.83 4.01
N MET A 80 -6.51 -2.24 4.92
CA MET A 80 -5.30 -2.78 5.57
C MET A 80 -5.61 -4.01 6.43
N ASN A 81 -5.89 -5.16 5.83
CA ASN A 81 -6.07 -6.41 6.56
C ASN A 81 -5.01 -7.47 6.24
N SER A 82 -3.96 -7.11 5.53
CA SER A 82 -2.89 -8.08 5.24
C SER A 82 -1.80 -8.19 6.32
N THR A 83 -1.83 -7.40 7.42
CA THR A 83 -0.82 -7.54 8.50
C THR A 83 -1.29 -7.26 9.94
N VAL A 84 -2.60 -7.19 10.23
CA VAL A 84 -3.08 -7.09 11.63
C VAL A 84 -4.17 -8.12 11.94
N ASN A 85 -3.92 -9.41 11.64
CA ASN A 85 -4.67 -10.49 12.27
C ASN A 85 -3.94 -11.86 12.20
N GLU A 86 -2.89 -12.05 13.01
CA GLU A 86 -2.46 -13.42 13.38
C GLU A 86 -1.84 -13.50 14.79
N MET A 87 -2.29 -12.65 15.74
CA MET A 87 -1.84 -12.72 17.15
C MET A 87 -2.94 -12.51 18.21
N ASP A 88 -4.23 -12.46 17.86
CA ASP A 88 -5.32 -12.28 18.85
C ASP A 88 -6.29 -13.46 18.97
N HIS A 89 -5.99 -14.62 18.38
CA HIS A 89 -6.81 -15.83 18.52
C HIS A 89 -6.00 -17.03 19.02
N LEU A 90 -5.46 -16.91 20.23
CA LEU A 90 -5.22 -18.06 21.10
C LEU A 90 -6.27 -18.02 22.22
N PRO A 91 -7.20 -18.98 22.32
CA PRO A 91 -8.03 -19.07 23.51
C PRO A 91 -7.14 -19.35 24.71
N HIS A 92 -7.26 -18.52 25.74
CA HIS A 92 -6.72 -18.77 27.07
C HIS A 92 -7.46 -19.98 27.64
N ALA A 93 -6.95 -21.18 27.37
CA ALA A 93 -7.42 -22.39 28.03
C ALA A 93 -6.78 -22.45 29.42
N ALA A 94 -7.66 -22.33 30.42
CA ALA A 94 -7.41 -22.50 31.84
C ALA A 94 -6.91 -23.91 32.20
#